data_AF-A0A7V6G318-F1
#
_entry.id   AF-A0A7V6G318-F1
#
_cell.length_a   1.000
_cell.length_b   1.000
_cell.length_c   1.000
_cell.angle_alpha   90.00
_cell.angle_beta   90.00
_cell.angle_gamma   90.00
#
_symmetry.space_group_name_H-M   'P 1'
#
loop_
_entity.id
_entity.type
_entity.pdbx_description
1 polymer ?
#
loop_
_entity_poly.entity_id
_entity_poly.type
_entity_poly.pdbx_seq_one_letter_code
_entity_poly.pdbx_strand_id
1 'polypeptide(L)'
;MKRKIILIIVLVALVAGFQSCIETPSFDADLLIGKWSRPSPFATPEYPGDEYYRYDEGGLGVTWDTSDDVAEEEAQKFTWSVNGSRLTLVHEIEMGGSVTKIYTLSTLSFDKLIYKDEYGKVYTFQKVQ
;
A
#
# COMPACT_ATOMS: atom_id res chain seq x y z
N MET A 1 -22.34 27.02 -44.06
CA MET A 1 -21.51 25.80 -43.89
C MET A 1 -20.15 26.09 -43.26
N LYS A 2 -19.36 27.05 -43.78
CA LYS A 2 -18.04 27.44 -43.23
C LYS A 2 -18.02 27.78 -41.72
N ARG A 3 -19.00 28.56 -41.22
CA ARG A 3 -19.14 28.89 -39.78
C ARG A 3 -19.46 27.67 -38.89
N LYS A 4 -20.25 26.71 -39.39
CA LYS A 4 -20.60 25.49 -38.65
C LYS A 4 -19.41 24.52 -38.57
N ILE A 5 -18.59 24.47 -39.62
CA ILE A 5 -17.34 23.68 -39.67
C ILE A 5 -16.29 24.24 -38.69
N ILE A 6 -16.15 25.57 -38.62
CA ILE A 6 -15.23 26.22 -37.66
C ILE A 6 -15.63 25.93 -36.21
N LEU A 7 -16.94 25.97 -35.89
CA LEU A 7 -17.44 25.64 -34.55
C LEU A 7 -17.17 24.19 -34.15
N ILE A 8 -17.29 23.24 -35.09
CA ILE A 8 -17.01 21.82 -34.83
C ILE A 8 -15.52 21.60 -34.59
N ILE A 9 -14.64 22.27 -35.33
CA ILE A 9 -13.17 22.16 -35.16
C ILE A 9 -12.73 22.74 -33.81
N VAL A 10 -13.30 23.86 -33.37
CA VAL A 10 -13.02 24.45 -32.04
C VAL A 10 -13.50 23.52 -30.92
N LEU A 11 -14.67 22.89 -31.08
CA LEU A 11 -15.21 21.96 -30.10
C LEU A 11 -14.34 20.69 -29.96
N VAL A 12 -13.86 20.13 -31.08
CA VAL A 12 -12.96 18.95 -31.08
C VAL A 12 -11.59 19.28 -30.50
N ALA A 13 -11.04 20.48 -30.78
CA ALA A 13 -9.79 20.93 -30.17
C ALA A 13 -9.89 21.12 -28.65
N LEU A 14 -11.07 21.52 -28.14
CA LEU A 14 -11.33 21.65 -26.71
C LEU A 14 -11.42 20.28 -26.00
N VAL A 15 -11.93 19.25 -26.66
CA VAL A 15 -12.02 17.88 -26.10
C VAL A 15 -10.67 17.16 -26.15
N ALA A 16 -9.84 17.45 -27.16
CA ALA A 16 -8.51 16.87 -27.30
C ALA A 16 -7.49 17.37 -26.25
N GLY A 17 -7.76 18.51 -25.59
CA GLY A 17 -6.88 19.11 -24.58
C GLY A 17 -6.93 18.47 -23.19
N PHE A 18 -7.84 17.53 -22.94
CA PHE A 18 -8.02 16.89 -21.62
C PHE A 18 -7.41 15.50 -21.51
N GLN A 19 -6.42 15.14 -22.32
CA GLN A 19 -5.46 14.11 -21.90
C GLN A 19 -4.48 14.74 -20.89
N SER A 20 -5.03 15.18 -19.76
CA SER A 20 -4.23 15.45 -18.57
C SER A 20 -3.47 14.16 -18.28
N CYS A 21 -2.14 14.20 -18.36
CA CYS A 21 -1.30 13.24 -17.66
C CYS A 21 -1.84 13.18 -16.23
N ILE A 22 -2.55 12.10 -15.88
CA ILE A 22 -2.80 11.79 -14.48
C ILE A 22 -1.44 11.32 -13.99
N GLU A 23 -0.68 12.22 -13.36
CA GLU A 23 0.52 11.82 -12.65
C GLU A 23 0.09 10.81 -11.60
N THR A 24 0.48 9.54 -11.80
CA THR A 24 0.28 8.53 -10.77
C THR A 24 1.13 8.95 -9.58
N PRO A 25 0.54 9.08 -8.37
CA PRO A 25 1.30 9.47 -7.19
C PRO A 25 2.46 8.49 -7.01
N SER A 26 3.64 9.06 -6.85
CA SER A 26 4.88 8.36 -6.57
C SER A 26 5.23 8.54 -5.11
N PHE A 27 5.59 7.45 -4.43
CA PHE A 27 6.05 7.50 -3.05
C PHE A 27 7.52 7.13 -2.96
N ASP A 28 8.21 7.78 -2.03
CA ASP A 28 9.57 7.40 -1.66
C ASP A 28 9.52 6.10 -0.86
N ALA A 29 10.10 5.03 -1.42
CA ALA A 29 10.08 3.71 -0.82
C ALA A 29 10.86 3.67 0.51
N ASP A 30 11.85 4.56 0.70
CA ASP A 30 12.68 4.57 1.90
C ASP A 30 11.89 4.99 3.14
N LEU A 31 10.81 5.76 2.97
CA LEU A 31 9.91 6.11 4.07
C LEU A 31 9.18 4.89 4.65
N LEU A 32 9.03 3.82 3.88
CA LEU A 32 8.38 2.58 4.32
C LEU A 32 9.25 1.82 5.33
N ILE A 33 10.58 1.96 5.26
CA ILE A 33 11.52 1.22 6.09
C ILE A 33 11.28 1.52 7.57
N GLY A 34 11.22 0.47 8.39
CA GLY A 34 10.94 0.53 9.83
C GLY A 34 9.71 -0.29 10.22
N LYS A 35 9.32 -0.17 11.50
CA LYS A 35 8.19 -0.88 12.09
C LYS A 35 6.91 -0.05 12.03
N TRP A 36 5.80 -0.72 11.76
CA TRP A 36 4.47 -0.16 11.64
C TRP A 36 3.49 -1.04 12.37
N SER A 37 2.54 -0.44 13.08
CA SER A 37 1.49 -1.17 13.80
C SER A 37 0.11 -0.62 13.52
N ARG A 38 -0.89 -1.48 13.70
CA ARG A 38 -2.30 -1.12 13.78
C ARG A 38 -3.01 -2.08 14.74
N PRO A 39 -4.20 -1.74 15.25
CA PRO A 39 -5.04 -2.68 15.96
C PRO A 39 -5.24 -3.97 15.16
N SER A 40 -4.99 -5.11 15.80
CA SER A 40 -5.20 -6.40 15.18
C SER A 40 -6.68 -6.55 14.82
N PRO A 41 -7.02 -7.06 13.62
CA PRO A 41 -8.40 -7.41 13.29
C PRO A 41 -8.92 -8.60 14.12
N PHE A 42 -8.04 -9.32 14.81
CA PHE A 42 -8.34 -10.47 15.66
C PHE A 42 -8.32 -10.13 17.16
N ALA A 43 -7.91 -8.91 17.53
CA ALA A 43 -7.89 -8.47 18.92
C ALA A 43 -9.29 -8.57 19.57
N THR A 44 -9.31 -9.12 20.78
CA THR A 44 -10.48 -9.18 21.65
C THR A 44 -10.13 -8.62 23.04
N PRO A 45 -11.12 -8.39 23.93
CA PRO A 45 -10.80 -7.99 25.31
C PRO A 45 -9.97 -9.03 26.08
N GLU A 46 -10.09 -10.32 25.73
CA GLU A 46 -9.32 -11.42 26.34
C GLU A 46 -7.92 -11.55 25.72
N TYR A 47 -7.82 -11.31 24.41
CA TYR A 47 -6.58 -11.34 23.64
C TYR A 47 -6.37 -10.00 22.91
N PRO A 48 -5.96 -8.95 23.63
CA PRO A 48 -5.70 -7.65 23.02
C PRO A 48 -4.40 -7.73 22.20
N GLY A 49 -4.26 -6.91 21.16
CA GLY A 49 -3.03 -6.89 20.39
C GLY A 49 -3.08 -6.01 19.16
N ASP A 50 -1.91 -5.88 18.55
CA ASP A 50 -1.70 -5.15 17.32
C ASP A 50 -1.08 -6.07 16.27
N GLU A 51 -1.47 -5.84 15.02
CA GLU A 51 -0.79 -6.40 13.86
C GLU A 51 0.40 -5.50 13.51
N TYR A 52 1.57 -6.10 13.33
CA TYR A 52 2.81 -5.41 13.04
C TYR A 52 3.38 -5.82 11.68
N TYR A 53 4.03 -4.84 11.04
CA TYR A 53 4.86 -5.03 9.87
C TYR A 53 6.18 -4.30 10.07
N ARG A 54 7.30 -4.98 9.81
CA ARG A 54 8.62 -4.37 9.69
C ARG A 54 9.09 -4.47 8.25
N TYR A 55 9.46 -3.34 7.66
CA TYR A 55 10.06 -3.27 6.33
C TYR A 55 11.54 -2.96 6.49
N ASP A 56 12.38 -3.88 6.07
CA ASP A 56 13.84 -3.78 6.14
C ASP A 56 14.41 -3.28 4.81
N GLU A 57 15.61 -2.69 4.85
CA GLU A 57 16.39 -2.36 3.66
C GLU A 57 16.55 -3.59 2.74
N GLY A 58 16.59 -3.35 1.42
CA GLY A 58 16.73 -4.42 0.43
C GLY A 58 15.44 -5.17 0.10
N GLY A 59 14.28 -4.68 0.56
CA GLY A 59 12.98 -5.24 0.18
C GLY A 59 12.59 -6.50 0.97
N LEU A 60 13.17 -6.71 2.15
CA LEU A 60 12.80 -7.78 3.07
C LEU A 60 11.87 -7.25 4.15
N GLY A 61 11.04 -8.10 4.75
CA GLY A 61 10.22 -7.69 5.87
C GLY A 61 9.65 -8.87 6.64
N VAL A 62 9.05 -8.56 7.78
CA VAL A 62 8.39 -9.54 8.64
C VAL A 62 7.09 -8.99 9.20
N THR A 63 6.12 -9.87 9.43
CA THR A 63 4.83 -9.53 10.03
C THR A 63 4.48 -10.49 11.16
N TRP A 64 3.89 -9.97 12.22
CA TRP A 64 3.41 -10.73 13.37
C TRP A 64 2.16 -10.06 13.92
N ASP A 65 1.40 -10.82 14.71
CA ASP A 65 0.21 -10.31 15.38
C ASP A 65 0.25 -10.71 16.85
N THR A 66 0.28 -9.71 17.74
CA THR A 66 0.40 -9.97 19.17
C THR A 66 -0.92 -10.46 19.78
N SER A 67 -2.06 -10.35 19.08
CA SER A 67 -3.30 -11.00 19.55
C SER A 67 -3.24 -12.52 19.45
N ASP A 68 -2.35 -13.03 18.59
CA ASP A 68 -2.13 -14.46 18.36
C ASP A 68 -0.91 -14.99 19.15
N ASP A 69 -0.40 -14.21 20.11
CA ASP A 69 0.81 -14.53 20.91
C ASP A 69 2.06 -14.78 20.05
N VAL A 70 2.14 -14.16 18.87
CA VAL A 70 3.29 -14.27 17.97
C VAL A 70 4.22 -13.09 18.19
N ALA A 71 5.47 -13.37 18.59
CA ALA A 71 6.50 -12.35 18.77
C ALA A 71 7.22 -12.02 17.45
N GLU A 72 8.01 -10.93 17.43
CA GLU A 72 8.77 -10.49 16.24
C GLU A 72 9.81 -11.55 15.79
N GLU A 73 10.31 -12.35 16.73
CA GLU A 73 11.25 -13.44 16.49
C GLU A 73 10.61 -14.63 15.75
N GLU A 74 9.29 -14.77 15.87
CA GLU A 74 8.48 -15.82 15.24
C GLU A 74 7.76 -15.28 13.98
N ALA A 75 8.01 -14.03 13.63
CA ALA A 75 7.30 -13.32 12.58
C ALA A 75 7.44 -13.99 11.21
N GLN A 76 6.35 -13.98 10.45
CA GLN A 76 6.31 -14.48 9.09
C GLN A 76 7.08 -13.55 8.15
N LYS A 77 8.02 -14.11 7.40
CA LYS A 77 8.83 -13.37 6.41
C LYS A 77 8.02 -13.05 5.15
N PHE A 78 8.33 -11.89 4.57
CA PHE A 78 7.88 -11.51 3.24
C PHE A 78 8.95 -10.67 2.53
N THR A 79 8.80 -10.51 1.22
CA THR A 79 9.51 -9.48 0.44
C THR A 79 8.55 -8.37 0.03
N TRP A 80 9.06 -7.16 -0.16
CA TRP A 80 8.26 -6.00 -0.51
C TRP A 80 8.90 -5.13 -1.59
N SER A 81 8.04 -4.40 -2.32
CA SER A 81 8.47 -3.36 -3.26
C SER A 81 7.40 -2.27 -3.40
N VAL A 82 7.84 -1.05 -3.68
CA VAL A 82 6.99 0.10 -4.02
C VAL A 82 7.33 0.55 -5.44
N ASN A 83 6.32 0.64 -6.31
CA ASN A 83 6.43 1.21 -7.65
C ASN A 83 5.30 2.21 -7.88
N GLY A 84 5.62 3.50 -7.90
CA GLY A 84 4.62 4.56 -7.88
C GLY A 84 3.78 4.48 -6.60
N SER A 85 2.49 4.18 -6.74
CA SER A 85 1.56 3.93 -5.62
C SER A 85 1.33 2.45 -5.33
N ARG A 86 1.92 1.54 -6.09
CA ARG A 86 1.71 0.10 -5.90
C ARG A 86 2.68 -0.45 -4.87
N LEU A 87 2.15 -0.95 -3.76
CA LEU A 87 2.88 -1.74 -2.77
C LEU A 87 2.62 -3.23 -3.05
N THR A 88 3.67 -4.02 -3.23
CA THR A 88 3.56 -5.48 -3.41
C THR A 88 4.26 -6.16 -2.25
N LEU A 89 3.57 -7.08 -1.57
CA LEU A 89 4.11 -7.96 -0.52
C LEU A 89 4.03 -9.40 -1.00
N VAL A 90 5.11 -10.16 -0.89
CA VAL A 90 5.14 -11.59 -1.22
C VAL A 90 5.50 -12.37 0.04
N HIS A 91 4.50 -13.01 0.65
CA HIS A 91 4.66 -13.83 1.85
C HIS A 91 5.08 -15.24 1.48
N GLU A 92 6.08 -15.77 2.16
CA GLU A 92 6.49 -17.17 2.04
C GLU A 92 5.58 -18.06 2.88
N ILE A 93 5.22 -19.24 2.35
CA ILE A 93 4.44 -20.24 3.07
C ILE A 93 5.42 -21.33 3.54
N GLU A 94 5.34 -21.74 4.81
CA GLU A 94 6.27 -22.71 5.42
C GLU A 94 6.35 -24.05 4.67
N MET A 95 5.23 -24.53 4.13
CA MET A 95 5.14 -25.77 3.36
C MET A 95 5.55 -25.62 1.88
N GLY A 96 6.10 -24.46 1.51
CA GLY A 96 6.44 -24.09 0.15
C GLY A 96 5.32 -23.30 -0.55
N GLY A 97 5.73 -22.46 -1.51
CA GLY A 97 4.85 -21.53 -2.23
C GLY A 97 4.91 -20.11 -1.66
N SER A 98 4.13 -19.21 -2.27
CA SER A 98 4.03 -17.82 -1.82
C SER A 98 2.65 -17.24 -2.05
N VAL A 99 2.27 -16.28 -1.22
CA VAL A 99 1.05 -15.47 -1.39
C VAL A 99 1.46 -14.04 -1.70
N THR A 100 1.08 -13.56 -2.87
CA THR A 100 1.28 -12.16 -3.24
C THR A 100 0.07 -11.32 -2.84
N LYS A 101 0.30 -10.28 -2.05
CA LYS A 101 -0.68 -9.25 -1.70
C LYS A 101 -0.28 -7.94 -2.35
N ILE A 102 -1.23 -7.28 -3.00
CA ILE A 102 -1.01 -6.04 -3.73
C ILE A 102 -1.91 -4.97 -3.14
N TYR A 103 -1.33 -3.81 -2.86
CA TYR A 103 -2.02 -2.67 -2.28
C TYR A 103 -1.74 -1.40 -3.07
N THR A 104 -2.66 -0.44 -2.97
CA THR A 104 -2.49 0.93 -3.46
C THR A 104 -2.20 1.85 -2.27
N LEU A 105 -0.98 2.37 -2.19
CA LEU A 105 -0.57 3.42 -1.25
C LEU A 105 -1.42 4.67 -1.48
N SER A 106 -2.04 5.15 -0.40
CA SER A 106 -2.76 6.42 -0.35
C SER A 106 -1.99 7.46 0.46
N THR A 107 -1.16 7.04 1.41
CA THR A 107 -0.29 7.91 2.21
C THR A 107 0.93 7.11 2.66
N LEU A 108 2.10 7.72 2.51
CA LEU A 108 3.35 7.24 3.11
C LEU A 108 4.13 8.48 3.58
N SER A 109 4.18 8.68 4.90
CA SER A 109 4.94 9.73 5.58
C SER A 109 5.88 9.11 6.60
N PHE A 110 6.56 9.95 7.38
CA PHE A 110 7.44 9.51 8.46
C PHE A 110 6.73 8.69 9.55
N ASP A 111 5.46 9.00 9.83
CA ASP A 111 4.69 8.49 10.96
C ASP A 111 3.40 7.76 10.56
N LYS A 112 2.98 7.86 9.29
CA LYS A 112 1.69 7.34 8.82
C LYS A 112 1.82 6.57 7.50
N LEU A 113 1.26 5.37 7.50
CA LEU A 113 1.15 4.51 6.33
C LEU A 113 -0.31 4.16 6.11
N ILE A 114 -0.82 4.45 4.91
CA ILE A 114 -2.19 4.12 4.52
C ILE A 114 -2.16 3.47 3.14
N TYR A 115 -2.75 2.29 3.04
CA TYR A 115 -2.94 1.61 1.75
C TYR A 115 -4.29 0.92 1.67
N LYS A 116 -4.68 0.56 0.44
CA LYS A 116 -5.96 -0.09 0.14
C LYS A 116 -5.73 -1.39 -0.63
N ASP A 117 -6.50 -2.42 -0.34
CA ASP A 117 -6.53 -3.62 -1.19
C ASP A 117 -7.43 -3.44 -2.42
N GLU A 118 -7.48 -4.46 -3.28
CA GLU A 118 -8.29 -4.48 -4.51
C GLU A 118 -9.80 -4.37 -4.26
N TYR A 119 -10.27 -4.71 -3.05
CA TYR A 119 -11.67 -4.62 -2.63
C TYR A 119 -11.99 -3.25 -2.00
N GLY A 120 -11.00 -2.36 -1.91
CA GLY A 120 -11.16 -1.02 -1.35
C GLY A 120 -11.10 -0.97 0.18
N LYS A 121 -10.76 -2.06 0.87
CA LYS A 121 -10.55 -2.04 2.32
C LYS A 121 -9.29 -1.22 2.61
N VAL A 122 -9.43 -0.28 3.54
CA VAL A 122 -8.36 0.65 3.93
C VAL A 122 -7.65 0.12 5.15
N TYR A 123 -6.33 0.14 5.12
CA TYR A 123 -5.46 -0.19 6.23
C TYR A 123 -4.68 1.06 6.61
N THR A 124 -4.69 1.40 7.90
CA THR A 124 -4.01 2.58 8.44
C THR A 124 -3.08 2.12 9.55
N PHE A 125 -1.80 2.46 9.43
CA PHE A 125 -0.76 2.12 10.38
C PHE A 125 -0.09 3.38 10.92
N GLN A 126 0.48 3.24 12.11
CA GLN A 126 1.36 4.22 12.73
C GLN A 126 2.78 3.65 12.80
N LYS A 127 3.79 4.50 12.64
CA LYS A 127 5.19 4.12 12.82
C LYS A 127 5.42 3.78 14.29
N VAL A 128 6.07 2.66 14.56
CA VAL A 128 6.52 2.28 15.91
C VAL A 128 7.87 2.93 16.14
N GLN A 129 8.02 3.67 17.24
CA GLN A 129 9.27 4.34 17.62
C GLN A 129 10.31 3.36 18.16
#